data_AF-A0A0Q3WXG1-F1
#
_entry.id   AF-A0A0Q3WXG1-F1
#
_cell.length_a   1.000
_cell.length_b   1.000
_cell.length_c   1.000
_cell.angle_alpha   90.00
_cell.angle_beta   90.00
_cell.angle_gamma   90.00
#
_symmetry.space_group_name_H-M   'P 1'
#
loop_
_entity.id
_entity.type
_entity.pdbx_description
1 polymer ?
#
loop_
_entity_poly.entity_id
_entity_poly.type
_entity_poly.pdbx_seq_one_letter_code
_entity_poly.pdbx_strand_id
1 'polypeptide(L)'
;MANHPIDENHLEKLLRNMPKITDSRNAENIYWSVQTKMNKKTKNKKLIFIPVLSVLAVVIAFILISPVFLQEDHQESKSMDVSSRKDAVVMSAAKQKAQPKKTEKASANINAVQSANDQISKTAIYKEDLGKNNVFTYGVFTKDAVVVPVSVLALKENTDWVTQYKKIAGSLAKKMPSLDNYLPLHGDMKYDAATKKMHIIIEKKDIPSITELFQLNLDSIIQYSFAYQDVKKVDFSDENGNPIEIGELGEVTSKDINKTPHTAFYLYTSGDGEEYLLPTDEKFSNLQAALEAMKTKPDDFHHPVIGQDLSIKVNEENADQATVQFTKNVQLENEKNPMDMIEAILLTAKNFGYSSIQFENIEPLQWNGFDFSKPVEVPLAPNRINIE
;
A
#
# COMPACT_ATOMS: atom_id res chain seq x y z
N MET A 1 -28.27 35.38 19.34
CA MET A 1 -27.81 34.46 20.39
C MET A 1 -26.60 35.12 21.04
N ALA A 2 -26.70 35.51 22.31
CA ALA A 2 -25.69 36.31 23.00
C ALA A 2 -24.64 35.41 23.64
N ASN A 3 -23.35 35.67 23.35
CA ASN A 3 -22.22 35.07 24.03
C ASN A 3 -22.10 35.65 25.44
N HIS A 4 -22.36 34.84 26.47
CA HIS A 4 -22.01 35.18 27.85
C HIS A 4 -20.54 34.83 28.08
N PRO A 5 -19.67 35.79 28.46
CA PRO A 5 -18.33 35.48 28.94
C PRO A 5 -18.47 34.76 30.29
N ILE A 6 -17.84 33.59 30.42
CA ILE A 6 -17.80 32.86 31.68
C ILE A 6 -16.91 33.65 32.65
N ASP A 7 -17.55 34.26 33.64
CA ASP A 7 -16.90 35.01 34.72
C ASP A 7 -16.07 34.03 35.58
N GLU A 8 -14.79 34.33 35.77
CA GLU A 8 -13.83 33.51 36.53
C GLU A 8 -14.35 33.18 37.95
N ASN A 9 -15.10 34.11 38.55
CA ASN A 9 -15.73 33.91 39.86
C ASN A 9 -16.81 32.84 39.85
N HIS A 10 -17.47 32.63 38.71
CA HIS A 10 -18.47 31.59 38.51
C HIS A 10 -17.79 30.21 38.35
N LEU A 11 -16.64 30.18 37.66
CA LEU A 11 -15.85 28.97 37.47
C LEU A 11 -15.23 28.49 38.81
N GLU A 12 -14.71 29.42 39.62
CA GLU A 12 -14.15 29.07 40.94
C GLU A 12 -15.21 28.47 41.87
N LYS A 13 -16.44 29.01 41.85
CA LYS A 13 -17.56 28.46 42.62
C LYS A 13 -17.96 27.06 42.18
N LEU A 14 -17.95 26.77 40.87
CA LEU A 14 -18.23 25.44 40.34
C LEU A 14 -17.17 24.43 40.75
N LEU A 15 -15.89 24.79 40.69
CA LEU A 15 -14.77 23.93 41.07
C LEU A 15 -14.74 23.65 42.57
N ARG A 16 -15.03 24.64 43.42
CA ARG A 16 -15.14 24.46 44.87
C ARG A 16 -16.30 23.55 45.29
N ASN A 17 -17.35 23.50 44.48
CA ASN A 17 -18.54 22.69 44.75
C ASN A 17 -18.48 21.29 44.12
N MET A 18 -17.36 20.90 43.50
CA MET A 18 -17.23 19.54 42.99
C MET A 18 -17.16 18.54 44.16
N PRO A 19 -17.96 17.46 44.13
CA PRO A 19 -17.90 16.43 45.15
C PRO A 19 -16.52 15.78 45.13
N LYS A 20 -15.98 15.46 46.31
CA LYS A 20 -14.73 14.70 46.41
C LYS A 20 -14.97 13.32 45.81
N ILE A 21 -14.38 13.07 44.63
CA ILE A 21 -14.40 11.77 43.98
C ILE A 21 -13.46 10.86 44.77
N THR A 22 -14.03 9.98 45.60
CA THR A 22 -13.27 8.92 46.27
C THR A 22 -13.58 7.60 45.60
N ASP A 23 -12.56 6.93 45.11
CA ASP A 23 -12.68 5.57 44.61
C ASP A 23 -12.87 4.62 45.80
N SER A 24 -14.08 4.07 45.94
CA SER A 24 -14.44 3.14 47.01
C SER A 24 -14.09 1.68 46.67
N ARG A 25 -13.43 1.42 45.53
CA ARG A 25 -13.03 0.08 45.13
C ARG A 25 -11.86 -0.41 45.99
N ASN A 26 -12.01 -1.63 46.50
CA ASN A 26 -10.97 -2.29 47.29
C ASN A 26 -9.77 -2.67 46.41
N ALA A 27 -8.55 -2.33 46.85
CA ALA A 27 -7.31 -2.57 46.11
C ALA A 27 -7.05 -4.05 45.79
N GLU A 28 -7.39 -4.98 46.68
CA GLU A 28 -7.32 -6.43 46.42
C GLU A 28 -8.22 -6.83 45.25
N ASN A 29 -9.42 -6.27 45.14
CA ASN A 29 -10.36 -6.59 44.06
C ASN A 29 -9.85 -6.11 42.70
N ILE A 30 -9.17 -4.95 42.68
CA ILE A 30 -8.49 -4.46 41.47
C ILE A 30 -7.36 -5.41 41.10
N TYR A 31 -6.50 -5.78 42.06
CA TYR A 31 -5.40 -6.71 41.84
C TYR A 31 -5.85 -8.05 41.24
N TRP A 32 -6.90 -8.68 41.79
CA TRP A 32 -7.45 -9.92 41.26
C TRP A 32 -8.06 -9.80 39.86
N SER A 33 -8.71 -8.68 39.55
CA SER A 33 -9.29 -8.42 38.23
C SER A 33 -8.22 -8.24 37.14
N VAL A 34 -7.04 -7.74 37.52
CA VAL A 34 -5.87 -7.61 36.63
C VAL A 34 -5.17 -8.96 36.47
N GLN A 35 -4.96 -9.70 37.57
CA GLN A 35 -4.31 -11.01 37.57
C GLN A 35 -5.07 -12.06 36.73
N THR A 36 -6.40 -12.07 36.80
CA THR A 36 -7.24 -13.01 36.02
C THR A 36 -7.26 -12.70 34.53
N LYS A 37 -7.05 -11.43 34.14
CA LYS A 37 -6.91 -11.04 32.73
C LYS A 37 -5.51 -11.34 32.18
N MET A 38 -4.46 -11.26 33.01
CA MET A 38 -3.08 -11.60 32.60
C MET A 38 -2.83 -13.10 32.48
N ASN A 39 -3.53 -13.95 33.25
CA ASN A 39 -3.29 -15.40 33.28
C ASN A 39 -4.09 -16.22 32.24
N LYS A 40 -4.89 -15.60 31.36
CA LYS A 40 -5.48 -16.30 30.21
C LYS A 40 -4.47 -16.42 29.06
N LYS A 41 -3.39 -17.18 29.28
CA LYS A 41 -2.61 -17.78 28.19
C LYS A 41 -3.49 -18.81 27.49
N THR A 42 -3.85 -18.53 26.24
CA THR A 42 -4.51 -19.46 25.33
C THR A 42 -3.69 -20.74 25.21
N LYS A 43 -4.25 -21.85 25.70
CA LYS A 43 -3.66 -23.18 25.52
C LYS A 43 -3.88 -23.60 24.07
N ASN A 44 -2.86 -23.40 23.24
CA ASN A 44 -2.80 -23.98 21.89
C ASN A 44 -2.80 -25.51 21.98
N LYS A 45 -3.93 -26.15 21.67
CA LYS A 45 -3.96 -27.59 21.41
C LYS A 45 -3.49 -27.81 19.97
N LYS A 46 -2.28 -28.33 19.80
CA LYS A 46 -1.85 -28.94 18.54
C LYS A 46 -2.53 -30.30 18.39
N LEU A 47 -3.30 -30.46 17.33
CA LEU A 47 -3.77 -31.76 16.83
C LEU A 47 -3.82 -31.64 15.31
N ILE A 48 -2.82 -32.20 14.64
CA ILE A 48 -2.89 -32.51 13.21
C ILE A 48 -2.46 -33.97 13.08
N PHE A 49 -3.43 -34.83 12.79
CA PHE A 49 -3.27 -36.21 12.36
C PHE A 49 -3.58 -36.20 10.86
N ILE A 50 -2.63 -36.60 10.02
CA ILE A 50 -2.86 -36.80 8.57
C ILE A 50 -2.71 -38.31 8.28
N PRO A 51 -3.70 -38.98 7.68
CA PRO A 51 -3.52 -40.34 7.19
C PRO A 51 -2.87 -40.33 5.79
N VAL A 52 -1.80 -41.11 5.64
CA VAL A 52 -0.90 -41.20 4.46
C VAL A 52 -1.53 -41.90 3.24
N LEU A 53 -2.85 -42.16 3.22
CA LEU A 53 -3.45 -43.06 2.22
C LEU A 53 -3.88 -42.40 0.90
N SER A 54 -3.88 -41.07 0.79
CA SER A 54 -4.41 -40.37 -0.40
C SER A 54 -3.42 -40.27 -1.57
N VAL A 55 -2.11 -40.49 -1.34
CA VAL A 55 -1.08 -40.31 -2.38
C VAL A 55 -1.10 -41.42 -3.43
N LEU A 56 -1.49 -42.65 -3.05
CA LEU A 56 -1.50 -43.80 -3.97
C LEU A 56 -2.62 -43.72 -5.03
N ALA A 57 -3.76 -43.10 -4.73
CA ALA A 57 -4.89 -43.01 -5.67
C ALA A 57 -4.63 -42.03 -6.82
N VAL A 58 -3.92 -40.91 -6.55
CA VAL A 58 -3.63 -39.88 -7.55
C VAL A 58 -2.59 -40.36 -8.57
N VAL A 59 -1.59 -41.14 -8.12
CA VAL A 59 -0.57 -41.71 -9.01
C VAL A 59 -1.17 -42.76 -9.97
N ILE A 60 -2.13 -43.56 -9.51
CA ILE A 60 -2.83 -44.54 -10.36
C ILE A 60 -3.77 -43.84 -11.35
N ALA A 61 -4.42 -42.74 -10.95
CA ALA A 61 -5.27 -41.95 -11.84
C ALA A 61 -4.49 -41.26 -12.97
N PHE A 62 -3.25 -40.81 -12.71
CA PHE A 62 -2.40 -40.17 -13.73
C PHE A 62 -1.88 -41.16 -14.80
N ILE A 63 -1.69 -42.44 -14.44
CA ILE A 63 -1.19 -43.47 -15.37
C ILE A 63 -2.30 -43.93 -16.33
N LEU A 64 -3.58 -43.82 -15.96
CA LEU A 64 -4.70 -44.27 -16.77
C LEU A 64 -5.17 -43.27 -17.85
N ILE A 65 -4.67 -42.03 -17.85
CA ILE A 65 -5.15 -40.95 -18.76
C ILE A 65 -4.17 -40.67 -19.92
N SER A 66 -3.01 -41.33 -19.98
CA SER A 66 -2.10 -41.26 -21.14
C SER A 66 -2.11 -42.60 -21.86
N PRO A 67 -2.81 -42.72 -23.03
CA PRO A 67 -2.44 -41.96 -24.22
C PRO A 67 -3.63 -41.61 -25.14
N VAL A 68 -4.01 -40.33 -25.20
CA VAL A 68 -4.78 -39.77 -26.32
C VAL A 68 -4.14 -38.41 -26.61
N PHE A 69 -3.97 -38.06 -27.88
CA PHE A 69 -3.26 -36.86 -28.39
C PHE A 69 -1.77 -37.02 -28.66
N LEU A 70 -1.45 -38.02 -29.50
CA LEU A 70 -0.33 -37.92 -30.44
C LEU A 70 -0.80 -38.52 -31.78
N GLN A 71 -1.52 -37.72 -32.56
CA GLN A 71 -1.70 -37.92 -34.00
C GLN A 71 -1.89 -36.55 -34.65
N GLU A 72 -0.83 -36.10 -35.31
CA GLU A 72 -0.76 -34.90 -36.15
C GLU A 72 -1.35 -35.16 -37.54
N ASP A 73 -1.86 -34.07 -38.08
CA ASP A 73 -2.67 -33.85 -39.27
C ASP A 73 -1.97 -34.21 -40.61
N HIS A 74 -2.73 -34.73 -41.59
CA HIS A 74 -2.45 -34.58 -43.02
C HIS A 74 -3.70 -34.72 -43.91
N GLN A 75 -3.96 -33.63 -44.65
CA GLN A 75 -4.48 -33.50 -46.04
C GLN A 75 -5.94 -33.82 -46.44
N GLU A 76 -6.65 -32.72 -46.74
CA GLU A 76 -7.02 -32.24 -48.11
C GLU A 76 -8.28 -32.77 -48.85
N SER A 77 -9.17 -31.79 -49.11
CA SER A 77 -10.09 -31.60 -50.25
C SER A 77 -11.32 -32.49 -50.42
N LYS A 78 -12.50 -31.83 -50.49
CA LYS A 78 -13.44 -31.97 -51.62
C LYS A 78 -14.43 -30.80 -51.72
N SER A 79 -14.54 -30.35 -52.96
CA SER A 79 -15.39 -29.32 -53.55
C SER A 79 -16.88 -29.70 -53.70
N MET A 80 -17.75 -28.68 -53.76
CA MET A 80 -18.91 -28.47 -54.69
C MET A 80 -19.87 -27.50 -53.98
N ASP A 81 -19.93 -26.20 -54.34
CA ASP A 81 -20.51 -25.56 -55.53
C ASP A 81 -22.05 -25.40 -55.49
N VAL A 82 -22.47 -24.24 -56.02
CA VAL A 82 -23.74 -23.90 -56.68
C VAL A 82 -24.74 -22.99 -55.92
N SER A 83 -24.55 -21.70 -56.21
CA SER A 83 -25.50 -20.76 -56.86
C SER A 83 -26.49 -19.88 -56.09
N SER A 84 -26.24 -18.57 -56.29
CA SER A 84 -27.05 -17.64 -57.10
C SER A 84 -28.33 -17.00 -56.53
N ARG A 85 -28.30 -15.66 -56.41
CA ARG A 85 -29.10 -14.62 -57.12
C ARG A 85 -28.76 -13.24 -56.50
N LYS A 86 -28.27 -12.24 -57.26
CA LYS A 86 -28.98 -11.19 -58.06
C LYS A 86 -30.04 -10.44 -57.23
N ASP A 87 -30.13 -9.11 -57.13
CA ASP A 87 -29.84 -7.93 -57.98
C ASP A 87 -29.71 -6.70 -57.04
N ALA A 88 -28.77 -5.75 -57.18
CA ALA A 88 -28.70 -4.56 -58.07
C ALA A 88 -29.40 -3.27 -57.57
N VAL A 89 -28.76 -2.13 -57.87
CA VAL A 89 -29.28 -0.73 -58.00
C VAL A 89 -29.29 0.13 -56.71
N VAL A 90 -28.84 1.40 -56.61
CA VAL A 90 -27.89 2.32 -57.28
C VAL A 90 -27.98 3.69 -56.53
N MET A 91 -26.86 4.41 -56.44
CA MET A 91 -26.63 5.88 -56.27
C MET A 91 -27.45 6.74 -55.29
N SER A 92 -26.74 7.52 -54.47
CA SER A 92 -26.30 8.87 -54.87
C SER A 92 -25.31 9.51 -53.88
N ALA A 93 -24.31 10.17 -54.46
CA ALA A 93 -23.30 10.98 -53.81
C ALA A 93 -23.67 12.48 -53.87
N ALA A 94 -23.19 13.27 -52.91
CA ALA A 94 -22.87 14.69 -53.16
C ALA A 94 -21.85 15.21 -52.13
N LYS A 95 -20.66 15.55 -52.63
CA LYS A 95 -19.62 16.39 -52.01
C LYS A 95 -20.00 17.87 -52.16
N GLN A 96 -19.57 18.72 -51.22
CA GLN A 96 -19.03 20.03 -51.61
C GLN A 96 -18.02 20.59 -50.58
N LYS A 97 -16.86 21.02 -51.11
CA LYS A 97 -15.78 21.80 -50.49
C LYS A 97 -16.00 23.29 -50.77
N ALA A 98 -15.56 24.16 -49.86
CA ALA A 98 -14.98 25.48 -50.20
C ALA A 98 -14.11 26.05 -49.05
N GLN A 99 -12.99 26.68 -49.41
CA GLN A 99 -12.00 27.46 -48.64
C GLN A 99 -11.63 28.69 -49.54
N PRO A 100 -10.83 29.72 -49.18
CA PRO A 100 -10.41 30.34 -47.91
C PRO A 100 -10.56 31.91 -47.90
N LYS A 101 -10.24 32.61 -46.79
CA LYS A 101 -9.74 34.02 -46.80
C LYS A 101 -8.92 34.35 -45.52
N LYS A 102 -7.71 34.91 -45.71
CA LYS A 102 -6.84 35.62 -44.72
C LYS A 102 -7.35 37.08 -44.57
N THR A 103 -7.13 37.93 -43.57
CA THR A 103 -6.04 38.23 -42.59
C THR A 103 -6.70 39.17 -41.53
N GLU A 104 -6.40 39.14 -40.23
CA GLU A 104 -5.49 40.09 -39.56
C GLU A 104 -5.30 39.72 -38.07
N LYS A 105 -4.11 40.06 -37.57
CA LYS A 105 -3.58 39.78 -36.23
C LYS A 105 -4.27 40.64 -35.16
N ALA A 106 -4.60 40.02 -34.03
CA ALA A 106 -4.54 40.67 -32.73
C ALA A 106 -4.05 39.63 -31.71
N SER A 107 -2.81 39.82 -31.27
CA SER A 107 -2.15 39.02 -30.24
C SER A 107 -2.82 39.28 -28.89
N ALA A 108 -3.37 38.23 -28.26
CA ALA A 108 -3.70 38.25 -26.83
C ALA A 108 -3.68 36.82 -26.29
N ASN A 109 -2.64 36.52 -25.49
CA ASN A 109 -2.49 35.42 -24.54
C ASN A 109 -3.14 34.06 -24.86
N ILE A 110 -2.39 33.22 -25.58
CA ILE A 110 -2.53 31.77 -25.50
C ILE A 110 -1.50 31.29 -24.46
N ASN A 111 -1.95 31.18 -23.21
CA ASN A 111 -1.35 30.36 -22.14
C ASN A 111 -2.47 30.03 -21.17
N ALA A 112 -3.48 29.30 -21.67
CA ALA A 112 -4.60 28.84 -20.88
C ALA A 112 -5.25 27.61 -21.51
N VAL A 113 -4.47 26.63 -21.98
CA VAL A 113 -4.97 25.27 -22.28
C VAL A 113 -3.81 24.29 -22.13
N GLN A 114 -3.47 23.92 -20.90
CA GLN A 114 -2.80 22.63 -20.64
C GLN A 114 -2.92 22.25 -19.17
N SER A 115 -4.14 21.92 -18.75
CA SER A 115 -4.42 20.99 -17.65
C SER A 115 -5.82 20.44 -17.89
N ALA A 116 -5.89 19.57 -18.89
CA ALA A 116 -7.03 18.69 -19.13
C ALA A 116 -6.45 17.32 -19.44
N ASN A 117 -5.87 16.72 -18.41
CA ASN A 117 -5.60 15.29 -18.34
C ASN A 117 -5.63 14.87 -16.87
N ASP A 118 -6.78 15.09 -16.20
CA ASP A 118 -7.14 14.29 -15.02
C ASP A 118 -7.47 12.87 -15.49
N GLN A 119 -6.47 12.20 -16.07
CA GLN A 119 -6.43 10.75 -16.12
C GLN A 119 -6.08 10.33 -14.70
N ILE A 120 -6.96 9.54 -14.08
CA ILE A 120 -6.74 8.92 -12.77
C ILE A 120 -5.35 8.26 -12.81
N SER A 121 -4.36 8.95 -12.24
CA SER A 121 -2.98 8.51 -12.25
C SER A 121 -2.82 7.52 -11.11
N LYS A 122 -2.27 6.34 -11.40
CA LYS A 122 -1.85 5.36 -10.40
C LYS A 122 -1.16 6.08 -9.22
N THR A 123 -1.59 5.79 -7.99
CA THR A 123 -1.03 6.45 -6.80
C THR A 123 0.24 5.74 -6.33
N ALA A 124 0.40 4.45 -6.64
CA ALA A 124 1.63 3.71 -6.40
C ALA A 124 2.65 3.91 -7.52
N ILE A 125 3.91 3.56 -7.25
CA ILE A 125 5.00 3.60 -8.23
C ILE A 125 5.16 2.21 -8.84
N TYR A 126 5.17 2.13 -10.17
CA TYR A 126 5.36 0.90 -10.92
C TYR A 126 6.72 0.86 -11.62
N LYS A 127 7.09 -0.31 -12.14
CA LYS A 127 8.37 -0.52 -12.82
C LYS A 127 8.50 0.32 -14.08
N GLU A 128 7.40 0.53 -14.81
CA GLU A 128 7.35 1.41 -15.98
C GLU A 128 7.64 2.88 -15.64
N ASP A 129 7.36 3.34 -14.41
CA ASP A 129 7.61 4.71 -13.98
C ASP A 129 9.11 4.98 -13.70
N LEU A 130 9.90 3.91 -13.53
CA LEU A 130 11.25 4.02 -13.03
C LEU A 130 12.15 4.79 -14.00
N GLY A 131 12.11 4.49 -15.30
CA GLY A 131 12.95 5.17 -16.30
C GLY A 131 14.42 5.35 -15.85
N LYS A 132 14.85 6.61 -15.68
CA LYS A 132 16.18 7.00 -15.16
C LYS A 132 16.19 7.33 -13.66
N ASN A 133 15.08 7.12 -12.97
CA ASN A 133 14.87 7.44 -11.57
C ASN A 133 15.20 6.24 -10.66
N ASN A 134 15.39 6.54 -9.38
CA ASN A 134 15.33 5.63 -8.26
C ASN A 134 14.03 5.90 -7.47
N VAL A 135 13.59 4.90 -6.69
CA VAL A 135 12.46 5.02 -5.78
C VAL A 135 12.99 5.13 -4.36
N PHE A 136 12.50 6.11 -3.61
CA PHE A 136 12.83 6.29 -2.20
C PHE A 136 11.54 6.33 -1.39
N THR A 137 11.45 5.55 -0.32
CA THR A 137 10.27 5.48 0.54
C THR A 137 10.61 5.98 1.93
N TYR A 138 9.67 6.69 2.56
CA TYR A 138 9.83 7.30 3.87
C TYR A 138 8.60 6.95 4.71
N GLY A 139 8.83 6.49 5.94
CA GLY A 139 7.78 6.43 6.96
C GLY A 139 7.58 7.83 7.54
N VAL A 140 6.43 8.45 7.26
CA VAL A 140 6.18 9.86 7.58
C VAL A 140 4.95 10.01 8.46
N PHE A 141 4.99 10.94 9.41
CA PHE A 141 3.79 11.30 10.17
C PHE A 141 2.88 12.20 9.36
N THR A 142 1.59 11.87 9.40
CA THR A 142 0.53 12.77 9.00
C THR A 142 0.16 13.73 10.14
N LYS A 143 -0.75 14.67 9.88
CA LYS A 143 -1.21 15.62 10.90
C LYS A 143 -1.91 14.96 12.09
N ASP A 144 -2.45 13.76 11.88
CA ASP A 144 -3.13 12.98 12.91
C ASP A 144 -2.18 12.05 13.67
N ALA A 145 -0.86 12.24 13.52
CA ALA A 145 0.18 11.43 14.13
C ALA A 145 0.16 9.95 13.70
N VAL A 146 -0.38 9.66 12.51
CA VAL A 146 -0.33 8.32 11.89
C VAL A 146 0.91 8.23 10.99
N VAL A 147 1.66 7.14 11.07
CA VAL A 147 2.81 6.91 10.17
C VAL A 147 2.34 6.26 8.88
N VAL A 148 2.61 6.88 7.74
CA VAL A 148 2.28 6.35 6.42
C VAL A 148 3.56 6.13 5.59
N PRO A 149 3.63 5.09 4.74
CA PRO A 149 4.72 4.94 3.79
C PRO A 149 4.47 5.85 2.58
N VAL A 150 5.35 6.83 2.32
CA VAL A 150 5.28 7.68 1.11
C VAL A 150 6.50 7.49 0.23
N SER A 151 6.32 7.52 -1.08
CA SER A 151 7.39 7.22 -2.02
C SER A 151 7.64 8.34 -3.02
N VAL A 152 8.90 8.55 -3.38
CA VAL A 152 9.34 9.59 -4.30
C VAL A 152 10.17 8.98 -5.42
N LEU A 153 9.89 9.39 -6.66
CA LEU A 153 10.77 9.15 -7.80
C LEU A 153 11.77 10.30 -7.91
N ALA A 154 13.05 9.97 -7.97
CA ALA A 154 14.10 10.97 -8.18
C ALA A 154 15.15 10.46 -9.16
N LEU A 155 15.64 11.33 -10.03
CA LEU A 155 16.67 11.00 -11.03
C LEU A 155 17.89 10.39 -10.35
N LYS A 156 18.45 9.31 -10.94
CA LYS A 156 19.69 8.71 -10.45
C LYS A 156 20.82 9.74 -10.44
N GLU A 157 21.43 9.95 -9.27
CA GLU A 157 22.59 10.82 -9.08
C GLU A 157 23.89 9.99 -9.03
N ASN A 158 25.04 10.60 -9.34
CA ASN A 158 26.36 9.97 -9.21
C ASN A 158 26.91 10.09 -7.77
N THR A 159 26.03 9.94 -6.79
CA THR A 159 26.33 9.92 -5.37
C THR A 159 25.88 8.59 -4.80
N ASP A 160 26.32 8.25 -3.58
CA ASP A 160 25.71 7.12 -2.89
C ASP A 160 24.21 7.37 -2.65
N TRP A 161 23.43 6.29 -2.62
CA TRP A 161 21.98 6.38 -2.51
C TRP A 161 21.51 6.92 -1.16
N VAL A 162 22.33 6.81 -0.09
CA VAL A 162 21.99 7.32 1.25
C VAL A 162 22.11 8.84 1.28
N THR A 163 23.13 9.40 0.64
CA THR A 163 23.25 10.84 0.43
C THR A 163 22.06 11.37 -0.37
N GLN A 164 21.67 10.68 -1.44
CA GLN A 164 20.50 11.05 -2.22
C GLN A 164 19.21 10.94 -1.40
N TYR A 165 19.06 9.87 -0.62
CA TYR A 165 17.94 9.66 0.31
C TYR A 165 17.82 10.87 1.25
N LYS A 166 18.87 11.25 1.98
CA LYS A 166 18.85 12.41 2.89
C LYS A 166 18.47 13.73 2.19
N LYS A 167 18.96 13.97 0.98
CA LYS A 167 18.64 15.18 0.19
C LYS A 167 17.15 15.25 -0.19
N ILE A 168 16.59 14.13 -0.65
CA ILE A 168 15.16 14.01 -0.98
C ILE A 168 14.32 14.19 0.26
N ALA A 169 14.76 13.57 1.36
CA ALA A 169 14.16 13.71 2.67
C ALA A 169 14.00 15.21 3.04
N GLY A 170 15.08 16.00 2.96
CA GLY A 170 15.01 17.45 3.23
C GLY A 170 14.11 18.25 2.27
N SER A 171 13.86 17.75 1.06
CA SER A 171 12.91 18.36 0.12
C SER A 171 11.47 17.98 0.44
N LEU A 172 11.24 16.74 0.86
CA LEU A 172 9.96 16.25 1.34
C LEU A 172 9.52 17.00 2.60
N ALA A 173 10.45 17.34 3.50
CA ALA A 173 10.23 18.21 4.69
C ALA A 173 9.47 19.49 4.35
N LYS A 174 9.93 20.15 3.30
CA LYS A 174 9.42 21.46 2.89
C LYS A 174 8.03 21.34 2.29
N LYS A 175 7.74 20.22 1.62
CA LYS A 175 6.47 19.97 0.94
C LYS A 175 5.40 19.40 1.87
N MET A 176 5.83 18.63 2.87
CA MET A 176 5.01 18.11 3.95
C MET A 176 5.55 18.70 5.26
N PRO A 177 5.14 19.91 5.67
CA PRO A 177 5.69 20.56 6.87
C PRO A 177 5.49 19.76 8.16
N SER A 178 4.54 18.81 8.18
CA SER A 178 4.41 17.81 9.25
C SER A 178 5.65 16.93 9.40
N LEU A 179 6.55 16.93 8.43
CA LEU A 179 7.76 16.11 8.33
C LEU A 179 9.03 16.82 8.84
N ASP A 180 8.98 18.12 9.12
CA ASP A 180 10.15 18.92 9.52
C ASP A 180 10.79 18.46 10.86
N ASN A 181 10.08 17.62 11.64
CA ASN A 181 10.56 17.02 12.89
C ASN A 181 10.89 15.51 12.81
N TYR A 182 10.90 14.91 11.61
CA TYR A 182 10.90 13.45 11.46
C TYR A 182 11.85 12.89 10.40
N LEU A 183 12.72 13.74 9.84
CA LEU A 183 13.63 13.37 8.77
C LEU A 183 14.94 12.76 9.27
N PRO A 184 15.42 11.77 8.52
CA PRO A 184 15.66 10.42 9.01
C PRO A 184 16.52 10.42 10.27
N LEU A 185 15.87 10.15 11.41
CA LEU A 185 16.55 9.86 12.67
C LEU A 185 17.59 10.90 13.11
N HIS A 186 17.52 12.18 12.72
CA HIS A 186 18.50 13.24 13.05
C HIS A 186 19.99 12.84 12.94
N GLY A 187 20.26 11.74 12.24
CA GLY A 187 21.44 10.93 12.47
C GLY A 187 22.21 10.74 11.19
N ASP A 188 23.49 10.42 11.34
CA ASP A 188 24.23 9.93 10.19
C ASP A 188 23.73 8.53 9.81
N MET A 189 23.80 8.19 8.53
CA MET A 189 23.34 6.90 8.03
C MET A 189 24.42 6.31 7.14
N LYS A 190 24.72 5.05 7.38
CA LYS A 190 25.74 4.30 6.62
C LYS A 190 25.13 3.00 6.16
N TYR A 191 25.14 2.77 4.85
CA TYR A 191 24.65 1.52 4.29
C TYR A 191 25.82 0.60 3.93
N ASP A 192 25.79 -0.61 4.47
CA ASP A 192 26.68 -1.70 4.07
C ASP A 192 25.97 -2.58 3.05
N ALA A 193 26.41 -2.50 1.79
CA ALA A 193 25.85 -3.28 0.68
C ALA A 193 26.13 -4.78 0.77
N ALA A 194 27.23 -5.20 1.42
CA ALA A 194 27.57 -6.61 1.55
C ALA A 194 26.64 -7.31 2.54
N THR A 195 26.32 -6.65 3.66
CA THR A 195 25.41 -7.18 4.68
C THR A 195 23.96 -6.71 4.52
N LYS A 196 23.71 -5.75 3.62
CA LYS A 196 22.43 -5.06 3.42
C LYS A 196 21.91 -4.42 4.72
N LYS A 197 22.83 -3.88 5.52
CA LYS A 197 22.55 -3.27 6.82
C LYS A 197 22.58 -1.75 6.70
N MET A 198 21.53 -1.09 7.17
CA MET A 198 21.53 0.35 7.40
C MET A 198 21.93 0.61 8.85
N HIS A 199 23.01 1.35 9.05
CA HIS A 199 23.49 1.76 10.36
C HIS A 199 23.16 3.23 10.59
N ILE A 200 22.50 3.53 11.70
CA ILE A 200 21.99 4.85 12.03
C ILE A 200 22.69 5.37 13.27
N ILE A 201 23.39 6.49 13.12
CA ILE A 201 24.23 7.09 14.14
C ILE A 201 23.48 8.30 14.70
N ILE A 202 23.07 8.24 15.96
CA ILE A 202 22.35 9.32 16.65
C ILE A 202 23.31 9.94 17.66
N GLU A 203 23.63 11.22 17.48
CA GLU A 203 24.53 11.89 18.42
C GLU A 203 23.87 12.01 19.80
N LYS A 204 24.64 11.80 20.87
CA LYS A 204 24.10 11.86 22.25
C LYS A 204 23.37 13.16 22.58
N LYS A 205 23.80 14.28 22.01
CA LYS A 205 23.17 15.58 22.22
C LYS A 205 21.77 15.69 21.62
N ASP A 206 21.46 14.85 20.62
CA ASP A 206 20.20 14.89 19.88
C ASP A 206 19.17 13.88 20.46
N ILE A 207 19.61 12.92 21.28
CA ILE A 207 18.72 11.94 21.95
C ILE A 207 17.60 12.63 22.75
N PRO A 208 17.84 13.68 23.56
CA PRO A 208 16.76 14.34 24.30
C PRO A 208 15.70 15.01 23.43
N SER A 209 15.98 15.25 22.14
CA SER A 209 15.02 15.82 21.18
C SER A 209 14.10 14.77 20.59
N ILE A 210 14.34 13.47 20.84
CA ILE A 210 13.50 12.39 20.32
C ILE A 210 12.20 12.30 21.12
N THR A 211 11.12 12.78 20.50
CA THR A 211 9.78 12.82 21.10
C THR A 211 9.23 11.44 21.46
N GLU A 212 8.33 11.39 22.45
CA GLU A 212 7.60 10.17 22.81
C GLU A 212 6.82 9.57 21.62
N LEU A 213 6.21 10.43 20.80
CA LEU A 213 5.51 9.97 19.59
C LEU A 213 6.43 9.22 18.62
N PHE A 214 7.66 9.69 18.46
CA PHE A 214 8.66 9.01 17.63
C PHE A 214 9.08 7.68 18.26
N GLN A 215 9.30 7.66 19.57
CA GLN A 215 9.66 6.45 20.30
C GLN A 215 8.60 5.36 20.12
N LEU A 216 7.31 5.69 20.27
CA LEU A 216 6.19 4.76 20.14
C LEU A 216 6.04 4.18 18.72
N ASN A 217 6.48 4.92 17.69
CA ASN A 217 6.29 4.55 16.29
C ASN A 217 7.59 4.19 15.56
N LEU A 218 8.69 4.02 16.30
CA LEU A 218 10.01 3.80 15.72
C LEU A 218 10.03 2.59 14.78
N ASP A 219 9.34 1.50 15.13
CA ASP A 219 9.23 0.30 14.29
C ASP A 219 8.59 0.60 12.94
N SER A 220 7.43 1.24 12.92
CA SER A 220 6.70 1.57 11.68
C SER A 220 7.47 2.54 10.81
N ILE A 221 8.10 3.56 11.41
CA ILE A 221 8.94 4.53 10.67
C ILE A 221 10.07 3.83 9.94
N ILE A 222 10.79 2.94 10.64
CA ILE A 222 11.92 2.17 10.08
C ILE A 222 11.43 1.20 9.01
N GLN A 223 10.39 0.43 9.33
CA GLN A 223 9.81 -0.55 8.43
C GLN A 223 9.36 0.12 7.13
N TYR A 224 8.58 1.20 7.20
CA TYR A 224 8.06 1.89 6.01
C TYR A 224 9.15 2.60 5.21
N SER A 225 10.18 3.13 5.87
CA SER A 225 11.30 3.77 5.18
C SER A 225 12.14 2.77 4.36
N PHE A 226 12.32 1.55 4.88
CA PHE A 226 13.31 0.61 4.32
C PHE A 226 12.74 -0.67 3.72
N ALA A 227 11.44 -0.96 3.88
CA ALA A 227 10.76 -2.13 3.32
C ALA A 227 10.92 -2.22 1.79
N TYR A 228 10.96 -1.08 1.10
CA TYR A 228 11.00 -1.00 -0.35
C TYR A 228 12.42 -0.77 -0.90
N GLN A 229 13.42 -0.72 -0.03
CA GLN A 229 14.85 -0.56 -0.37
C GLN A 229 15.59 -1.89 -0.23
N ASP A 230 16.83 -1.98 -0.71
CA ASP A 230 17.67 -3.19 -0.52
C ASP A 230 18.29 -3.26 0.90
N VAL A 231 17.47 -3.05 1.92
CA VAL A 231 17.86 -3.07 3.34
C VAL A 231 17.18 -4.25 4.02
N LYS A 232 17.97 -5.09 4.69
CA LYS A 232 17.52 -6.25 5.47
C LYS A 232 17.45 -5.97 6.96
N LYS A 233 18.32 -5.09 7.47
CA LYS A 233 18.46 -4.83 8.89
C LYS A 233 18.84 -3.38 9.14
N VAL A 234 18.35 -2.84 10.25
CA VAL A 234 18.68 -1.50 10.74
C VAL A 234 19.26 -1.62 12.14
N ASP A 235 20.37 -0.97 12.41
CA ASP A 235 20.92 -0.87 13.76
C ASP A 235 21.39 0.54 14.10
N PHE A 236 21.71 0.75 15.37
CA PHE A 236 21.90 2.06 15.95
C PHE A 236 23.18 2.14 16.76
N SER A 237 23.81 3.32 16.77
CA SER A 237 24.85 3.66 17.74
C SER A 237 24.90 5.16 18.00
N ASP A 238 25.65 5.55 19.03
CA ASP A 238 26.10 6.92 19.21
C ASP A 238 27.24 7.25 18.23
N GLU A 239 27.70 8.49 18.23
CA GLU A 239 28.80 8.98 17.39
C GLU A 239 30.14 8.25 17.63
N ASN A 240 30.27 7.51 18.73
CA ASN A 240 31.46 6.75 19.12
C ASN A 240 31.30 5.23 18.87
N GLY A 241 30.15 4.79 18.35
CA GLY A 241 29.86 3.37 18.09
C GLY A 241 29.31 2.59 19.28
N ASN A 242 28.94 3.25 20.38
CA ASN A 242 28.30 2.58 21.53
C ASN A 242 26.79 2.40 21.30
N PRO A 243 26.14 1.42 21.95
CA PRO A 243 24.69 1.32 21.98
C PRO A 243 24.03 2.62 22.47
N ILE A 244 22.84 2.91 21.96
CA ILE A 244 22.06 4.09 22.36
C ILE A 244 20.89 3.71 23.25
N GLU A 245 20.63 4.54 24.24
CA GLU A 245 19.42 4.49 25.05
C GLU A 245 18.53 5.68 24.69
N ILE A 246 17.27 5.43 24.33
CA ILE A 246 16.32 6.48 23.96
C ILE A 246 15.14 6.45 24.92
N GLY A 247 15.06 7.45 25.81
CA GLY A 247 13.89 7.69 26.67
C GLY A 247 13.35 6.42 27.32
N GLU A 248 12.06 6.17 27.13
CA GLU A 248 11.34 5.02 27.69
C GLU A 248 11.58 3.72 26.89
N LEU A 249 12.16 3.79 25.69
CA LEU A 249 12.54 2.59 24.93
C LEU A 249 13.74 1.86 25.55
N GLY A 250 14.54 2.57 26.34
CA GLY A 250 15.83 2.06 26.82
C GLY A 250 16.80 1.81 25.65
N GLU A 251 17.61 0.76 25.74
CA GLU A 251 18.58 0.39 24.71
C GLU A 251 17.88 0.01 23.40
N VAL A 252 18.17 0.75 22.32
CA VAL A 252 17.59 0.49 21.01
C VAL A 252 18.38 -0.59 20.29
N THR A 253 17.75 -1.76 20.19
CA THR A 253 18.35 -2.90 19.51
C THR A 253 18.15 -2.86 17.99
N SER A 254 18.93 -3.69 17.29
CA SER A 254 18.82 -3.84 15.84
C SER A 254 17.47 -4.42 15.42
N LYS A 255 16.91 -3.93 14.31
CA LYS A 255 15.60 -4.33 13.77
C LYS A 255 15.73 -4.95 12.39
N ASP A 256 15.07 -6.08 12.18
CA ASP A 256 14.98 -6.70 10.85
C ASP A 256 13.87 -6.02 10.03
N ILE A 257 14.14 -5.81 8.75
CA ILE A 257 13.16 -5.26 7.81
C ILE A 257 12.39 -6.40 7.17
N ASN A 258 11.11 -6.51 7.51
CA ASN A 258 10.27 -7.57 6.98
C ASN A 258 9.73 -7.21 5.59
N LYS A 259 10.17 -7.92 4.55
CA LYS A 259 9.68 -7.71 3.17
C LYS A 259 8.31 -8.34 2.91
N THR A 260 7.89 -9.26 3.77
CA THR A 260 6.62 -9.98 3.69
C THR A 260 5.92 -9.94 5.06
N PRO A 261 5.41 -8.76 5.49
CA PRO A 261 4.81 -8.60 6.80
C PRO A 261 3.46 -9.32 6.97
N HIS A 262 2.85 -9.80 5.88
CA HIS A 262 1.52 -10.42 5.86
C HIS A 262 0.41 -9.49 6.38
N THR A 263 0.54 -8.18 6.11
CA THR A 263 -0.43 -7.15 6.49
C THR A 263 -1.25 -6.69 5.28
N ALA A 264 -2.43 -6.15 5.54
CA ALA A 264 -3.36 -5.69 4.52
C ALA A 264 -3.28 -4.16 4.35
N PHE A 265 -3.50 -3.65 3.14
CA PHE A 265 -3.56 -2.22 2.86
C PHE A 265 -5.00 -1.71 2.83
N TYR A 266 -5.24 -0.56 3.44
CA TYR A 266 -6.53 0.15 3.45
C TYR A 266 -6.34 1.59 3.02
N LEU A 267 -7.44 2.28 2.75
CA LEU A 267 -7.43 3.73 2.55
C LEU A 267 -7.40 4.43 3.90
N TYR A 268 -6.55 5.43 4.05
CA TYR A 268 -6.52 6.33 5.19
C TYR A 268 -6.61 7.77 4.67
N THR A 269 -7.52 8.55 5.23
CA THR A 269 -7.70 9.98 4.92
C THR A 269 -7.21 10.78 6.12
N SER A 270 -6.18 11.60 5.92
CA SER A 270 -5.67 12.47 6.98
C SER A 270 -6.61 13.66 7.25
N GLY A 271 -6.45 14.32 8.40
CA GLY A 271 -7.23 15.48 8.82
C GLY A 271 -7.14 16.70 7.88
N ASP A 272 -6.21 16.74 6.94
CA ASP A 272 -6.16 17.73 5.86
C ASP A 272 -6.78 17.26 4.53
N GLY A 273 -7.36 16.06 4.50
CA GLY A 273 -8.05 15.49 3.36
C GLY A 273 -7.16 14.70 2.40
N GLU A 274 -5.86 14.61 2.66
CA GLU A 274 -4.94 13.80 1.85
C GLU A 274 -5.18 12.31 2.09
N GLU A 275 -5.16 11.51 1.03
CA GLU A 275 -5.45 10.08 1.06
C GLU A 275 -4.20 9.25 0.81
N TYR A 276 -4.05 8.16 1.58
CA TYR A 276 -2.91 7.24 1.53
C TYR A 276 -3.38 5.80 1.65
N LEU A 277 -2.71 4.89 0.95
CA LEU A 277 -2.81 3.47 1.23
C LEU A 277 -1.91 3.13 2.43
N LEU A 278 -2.53 2.72 3.53
CA LEU A 278 -1.90 2.45 4.81
C LEU A 278 -1.97 0.95 5.14
N PRO A 279 -0.85 0.29 5.46
CA PRO A 279 -0.88 -1.10 5.90
C PRO A 279 -1.31 -1.21 7.36
N THR A 280 -2.02 -2.29 7.70
CA THR A 280 -2.43 -2.62 9.06
C THR A 280 -1.28 -3.13 9.92
N ASP A 281 -1.43 -3.01 11.24
CA ASP A 281 -0.59 -3.72 12.20
C ASP A 281 -0.96 -5.22 12.30
N GLU A 282 -2.23 -5.55 12.04
CA GLU A 282 -2.71 -6.94 12.05
C GLU A 282 -2.05 -7.75 10.92
N LYS A 283 -1.63 -8.98 11.28
CA LYS A 283 -1.04 -9.96 10.37
C LYS A 283 -2.06 -11.05 10.08
N PHE A 284 -2.19 -11.40 8.81
CA PHE A 284 -3.11 -12.44 8.36
C PHE A 284 -2.34 -13.70 7.95
N SER A 285 -3.02 -14.84 8.01
CA SER A 285 -2.42 -16.14 7.70
C SER A 285 -2.14 -16.35 6.21
N ASN A 286 -2.92 -15.72 5.34
CA ASN A 286 -2.79 -15.81 3.88
C ASN A 286 -3.50 -14.62 3.20
N LEU A 287 -3.28 -14.49 1.89
CA LEU A 287 -3.85 -13.40 1.09
C LEU A 287 -5.39 -13.41 1.09
N GLN A 288 -6.05 -14.57 1.03
CA GLN A 288 -7.52 -14.65 1.11
C GLN A 288 -8.06 -13.99 2.38
N ALA A 289 -7.46 -14.29 3.54
CA ALA A 289 -7.90 -13.73 4.82
C ALA A 289 -7.70 -12.22 4.89
N ALA A 290 -6.58 -11.71 4.36
CA ALA A 290 -6.31 -10.28 4.27
C ALA A 290 -7.33 -9.57 3.37
N LEU A 291 -7.61 -10.10 2.17
CA LEU A 291 -8.58 -9.49 1.25
C LEU A 291 -10.01 -9.52 1.80
N GLU A 292 -10.40 -10.56 2.54
CA GLU A 292 -11.71 -10.56 3.21
C GLU A 292 -11.78 -9.53 4.35
N ALA A 293 -10.69 -9.34 5.11
CA ALA A 293 -10.63 -8.31 6.14
C ALA A 293 -10.76 -6.89 5.53
N MET A 294 -10.18 -6.64 4.36
CA MET A 294 -10.20 -5.36 3.63
C MET A 294 -11.58 -4.85 3.25
N LYS A 295 -12.63 -5.67 3.39
CA LYS A 295 -14.03 -5.31 3.15
C LYS A 295 -14.70 -4.61 4.34
N THR A 296 -14.05 -4.64 5.51
CA THR A 296 -14.62 -4.12 6.76
C THR A 296 -13.63 -3.21 7.46
N LYS A 297 -14.14 -2.22 8.21
CA LYS A 297 -13.34 -1.21 8.91
C LYS A 297 -12.79 -1.84 10.21
N PRO A 298 -11.46 -2.07 10.36
CA PRO A 298 -10.90 -2.69 11.56
C PRO A 298 -10.73 -1.70 12.72
N ASP A 299 -10.46 -0.43 12.41
CA ASP A 299 -10.28 0.66 13.37
C ASP A 299 -10.65 2.01 12.71
N ASP A 300 -10.49 3.11 13.44
CA ASP A 300 -10.93 4.44 12.99
C ASP A 300 -10.16 5.01 11.79
N PHE A 301 -8.92 4.57 11.56
CA PHE A 301 -8.01 5.08 10.53
C PHE A 301 -8.06 4.30 9.22
N HIS A 302 -8.40 3.01 9.27
CA HIS A 302 -8.39 2.12 8.09
C HIS A 302 -9.78 2.02 7.45
N HIS A 303 -9.98 2.70 6.32
CA HIS A 303 -11.21 2.65 5.55
C HIS A 303 -11.18 1.50 4.52
N PRO A 304 -12.26 0.71 4.42
CA PRO A 304 -12.37 -0.36 3.43
C PRO A 304 -12.21 0.14 2.00
N VAL A 305 -11.46 -0.61 1.21
CA VAL A 305 -11.23 -0.34 -0.22
C VAL A 305 -11.92 -1.37 -1.12
N ILE A 306 -12.33 -2.51 -0.55
CA ILE A 306 -13.09 -3.54 -1.27
C ILE A 306 -14.55 -3.43 -0.85
N GLY A 307 -15.46 -3.35 -1.83
CA GLY A 307 -16.90 -3.36 -1.58
C GLY A 307 -17.36 -4.58 -0.78
N GLN A 308 -18.24 -4.40 0.21
CA GLN A 308 -18.72 -5.50 1.05
C GLN A 308 -19.49 -6.57 0.26
N ASP A 309 -20.14 -6.18 -0.83
CA ASP A 309 -20.88 -7.03 -1.74
C ASP A 309 -19.98 -7.84 -2.70
N LEU A 310 -18.71 -7.43 -2.85
CA LEU A 310 -17.73 -8.15 -3.63
C LEU A 310 -17.29 -9.41 -2.89
N SER A 311 -17.46 -10.56 -3.54
CA SER A 311 -17.05 -11.85 -3.01
C SER A 311 -15.85 -12.36 -3.80
N ILE A 312 -14.73 -12.63 -3.13
CA ILE A 312 -13.41 -12.87 -3.72
C ILE A 312 -12.95 -14.29 -3.40
N LYS A 313 -12.29 -14.93 -4.38
CA LYS A 313 -11.52 -16.16 -4.17
C LYS A 313 -10.09 -15.94 -4.62
N VAL A 314 -9.15 -16.35 -3.79
CA VAL A 314 -7.72 -16.34 -4.07
C VAL A 314 -7.27 -17.76 -4.35
N ASN A 315 -6.67 -17.96 -5.53
CA ASN A 315 -5.98 -19.20 -5.88
C ASN A 315 -4.48 -18.92 -5.97
N GLU A 316 -3.69 -19.66 -5.23
CA GLU A 316 -2.23 -19.58 -5.31
C GLU A 316 -1.77 -20.43 -6.50
N GLU A 317 -1.35 -19.78 -7.59
CA GLU A 317 -0.88 -20.49 -8.80
C GLU A 317 0.51 -21.09 -8.56
N ASN A 318 1.38 -20.34 -7.90
CA ASN A 318 2.72 -20.73 -7.48
C ASN A 318 3.25 -19.79 -6.37
N ALA A 319 4.54 -19.88 -6.04
CA ALA A 319 5.15 -19.08 -4.99
C ALA A 319 5.19 -17.56 -5.28
N ASP A 320 5.21 -17.16 -6.56
CA ASP A 320 5.45 -15.77 -6.97
C ASP A 320 4.20 -15.09 -7.57
N GLN A 321 3.13 -15.85 -7.85
CA GLN A 321 1.90 -15.35 -8.46
C GLN A 321 0.66 -15.97 -7.80
N ALA A 322 -0.36 -15.12 -7.59
CA ALA A 322 -1.70 -15.55 -7.20
C ALA A 322 -2.77 -15.00 -8.16
N THR A 323 -3.92 -15.66 -8.17
CA THR A 323 -5.11 -15.24 -8.91
C THR A 323 -6.16 -14.73 -7.93
N VAL A 324 -6.65 -13.51 -8.16
CA VAL A 324 -7.77 -12.90 -7.43
C VAL A 324 -8.99 -12.93 -8.33
N GLN A 325 -9.89 -13.86 -8.06
CA GLN A 325 -11.11 -14.08 -8.82
C GLN A 325 -12.31 -13.46 -8.09
N PHE A 326 -12.95 -12.47 -8.72
CA PHE A 326 -14.25 -11.99 -8.25
C PHE A 326 -15.33 -13.00 -8.65
N THR A 327 -16.19 -13.39 -7.71
CA THR A 327 -17.24 -14.40 -8.00
C THR A 327 -18.34 -13.88 -8.93
N LYS A 328 -18.52 -12.55 -8.98
CA LYS A 328 -19.34 -11.83 -9.95
C LYS A 328 -18.45 -10.91 -10.74
N ASN A 329 -18.84 -10.65 -11.99
CA ASN A 329 -18.15 -9.68 -12.83
C ASN A 329 -18.19 -8.28 -12.18
N VAL A 330 -17.01 -7.74 -11.88
CA VAL A 330 -16.82 -6.39 -11.33
C VAL A 330 -16.67 -5.42 -12.47
N GLN A 331 -17.57 -4.43 -12.51
CA GLN A 331 -17.51 -3.33 -13.46
C GLN A 331 -16.81 -2.16 -12.76
N LEU A 332 -15.53 -1.94 -13.07
CA LEU A 332 -14.68 -0.95 -12.40
C LEU A 332 -15.24 0.47 -12.42
N GLU A 333 -15.99 0.81 -13.48
CA GLU A 333 -16.64 2.11 -13.62
C GLU A 333 -17.76 2.36 -12.59
N ASN A 334 -18.29 1.29 -11.99
CA ASN A 334 -19.34 1.36 -10.96
C ASN A 334 -18.75 1.38 -9.54
N GLU A 335 -17.48 1.04 -9.37
CA GLU A 335 -16.82 1.08 -8.08
C GLU A 335 -16.56 2.52 -7.64
N LYS A 336 -16.66 2.78 -6.34
CA LYS A 336 -16.49 4.14 -5.80
C LYS A 336 -15.04 4.63 -5.98
N ASN A 337 -14.09 3.79 -5.60
CA ASN A 337 -12.65 4.07 -5.65
C ASN A 337 -11.90 2.89 -6.30
N PRO A 338 -12.07 2.63 -7.61
CA PRO A 338 -11.50 1.46 -8.27
C PRO A 338 -9.98 1.42 -8.23
N MET A 339 -9.30 2.58 -8.30
CA MET A 339 -7.84 2.65 -8.23
C MET A 339 -7.32 2.18 -6.87
N ASP A 340 -7.83 2.75 -5.78
CA ASP A 340 -7.45 2.37 -4.41
C ASP A 340 -7.69 0.88 -4.15
N MET A 341 -8.81 0.34 -4.63
CA MET A 341 -9.11 -1.09 -4.53
C MET A 341 -8.03 -1.95 -5.20
N ILE A 342 -7.71 -1.66 -6.46
CA ILE A 342 -6.72 -2.42 -7.24
C ILE A 342 -5.34 -2.31 -6.59
N GLU A 343 -4.90 -1.09 -6.27
CA GLU A 343 -3.56 -0.86 -5.71
C GLU A 343 -3.42 -1.44 -4.30
N ALA A 344 -4.46 -1.38 -3.47
CA ALA A 344 -4.44 -2.00 -2.15
C ALA A 344 -4.39 -3.53 -2.24
N ILE A 345 -5.10 -4.15 -3.19
CA ILE A 345 -4.99 -5.60 -3.43
C ILE A 345 -3.56 -5.96 -3.86
N LEU A 346 -2.96 -5.20 -4.79
CA LEU A 346 -1.60 -5.44 -5.27
C LEU A 346 -0.54 -5.23 -4.19
N LEU A 347 -0.65 -4.16 -3.40
CA LEU A 347 0.25 -3.88 -2.28
C LEU A 347 0.10 -4.92 -1.16
N THR A 348 -1.13 -5.37 -0.90
CA THR A 348 -1.38 -6.48 0.04
C THR A 348 -0.72 -7.75 -0.49
N ALA A 349 -0.93 -8.12 -1.76
CA ALA A 349 -0.26 -9.28 -2.36
C ALA A 349 1.27 -9.22 -2.25
N LYS A 350 1.87 -8.04 -2.46
CA LYS A 350 3.30 -7.81 -2.25
C LYS A 350 3.73 -8.14 -0.80
N ASN A 351 2.93 -7.78 0.19
CA ASN A 351 3.20 -8.10 1.60
C ASN A 351 3.12 -9.60 1.93
N PHE A 352 2.54 -10.42 1.05
CA PHE A 352 2.56 -11.88 1.11
C PHE A 352 3.68 -12.52 0.26
N GLY A 353 4.48 -11.71 -0.44
CA GLY A 353 5.61 -12.16 -1.24
C GLY A 353 5.32 -12.38 -2.72
N TYR A 354 4.09 -12.13 -3.18
CA TYR A 354 3.76 -12.24 -4.59
C TYR A 354 4.36 -11.08 -5.41
N SER A 355 4.79 -11.40 -6.62
CA SER A 355 5.32 -10.46 -7.60
C SER A 355 4.27 -9.96 -8.59
N SER A 356 3.19 -10.72 -8.77
CA SER A 356 2.07 -10.37 -9.65
C SER A 356 0.75 -11.00 -9.22
N ILE A 357 -0.35 -10.40 -9.66
CA ILE A 357 -1.71 -10.89 -9.49
C ILE A 357 -2.42 -11.00 -10.84
N GLN A 358 -3.01 -12.15 -11.12
CA GLN A 358 -4.00 -12.27 -12.19
C GLN A 358 -5.37 -11.91 -11.61
N PHE A 359 -6.06 -10.93 -12.21
CA PHE A 359 -7.43 -10.62 -11.86
C PHE A 359 -8.39 -11.34 -12.80
N GLU A 360 -9.46 -11.91 -12.27
CA GLU A 360 -10.51 -12.57 -13.05
C GLU A 360 -11.89 -12.00 -12.73
N ASN A 361 -12.77 -12.02 -13.73
CA ASN A 361 -14.13 -11.45 -13.68
C ASN A 361 -14.11 -9.96 -13.32
N ILE A 362 -13.24 -9.20 -13.99
CA ILE A 362 -13.11 -7.75 -13.87
C ILE A 362 -13.20 -7.13 -15.26
N GLU A 363 -13.95 -6.04 -15.39
CA GLU A 363 -14.15 -5.29 -16.62
C GLU A 363 -14.06 -3.77 -16.40
N PRO A 364 -13.57 -3.01 -17.39
CA PRO A 364 -13.00 -3.48 -18.65
C PRO A 364 -11.61 -4.11 -18.47
N LEU A 365 -11.19 -4.98 -19.41
CA LEU A 365 -9.86 -5.62 -19.35
C LEU A 365 -8.69 -4.64 -19.50
N GLN A 366 -8.92 -3.49 -20.13
CA GLN A 366 -7.96 -2.38 -20.18
C GLN A 366 -8.54 -1.20 -19.42
N TRP A 367 -7.85 -0.72 -18.39
CA TRP A 367 -8.35 0.37 -17.56
C TRP A 367 -7.19 1.14 -16.92
N ASN A 368 -7.11 2.46 -17.14
CA ASN A 368 -6.10 3.37 -16.55
C ASN A 368 -4.65 2.82 -16.56
N GLY A 369 -4.24 2.23 -17.69
CA GLY A 369 -2.89 1.68 -17.86
C GLY A 369 -2.67 0.30 -17.22
N PHE A 370 -3.72 -0.35 -16.72
CA PHE A 370 -3.72 -1.77 -16.39
C PHE A 370 -4.29 -2.59 -17.54
N ASP A 371 -3.71 -3.78 -17.72
CA ASP A 371 -4.13 -4.81 -18.66
C ASP A 371 -4.43 -6.07 -17.85
N PHE A 372 -5.70 -6.27 -17.48
CA PHE A 372 -6.16 -7.40 -16.67
C PHE A 372 -6.29 -8.69 -17.48
N SER A 373 -6.05 -8.67 -18.80
CA SER A 373 -6.02 -9.90 -19.59
C SER A 373 -4.78 -10.77 -19.32
N LYS A 374 -3.81 -10.22 -18.58
CA LYS A 374 -2.58 -10.87 -18.15
C LYS A 374 -2.27 -10.54 -16.67
N PRO A 375 -1.31 -11.24 -16.04
CA PRO A 375 -0.91 -10.93 -14.68
C PRO A 375 -0.38 -9.49 -14.55
N VAL A 376 -0.85 -8.79 -13.52
CA VAL A 376 -0.46 -7.41 -13.19
C VAL A 376 0.66 -7.46 -12.16
N GLU A 377 1.82 -6.86 -12.46
CA GLU A 377 2.93 -6.75 -11.50
C GLU A 377 2.51 -5.90 -10.29
N VAL A 378 2.92 -6.33 -9.09
CA VAL A 378 2.72 -5.53 -7.88
C VAL A 378 3.57 -4.25 -7.94
N PRO A 379 3.11 -3.11 -7.38
CA PRO A 379 3.88 -1.88 -7.42
C PRO A 379 5.22 -2.00 -6.69
N LEU A 380 6.18 -1.17 -7.10
CA LEU A 380 7.48 -1.03 -6.44
C LEU A 380 7.33 -0.42 -5.05
N ALA A 381 6.50 0.61 -4.89
CA ALA A 381 6.28 1.28 -3.61
C ALA A 381 4.94 2.05 -3.57
N PRO A 382 4.32 2.25 -2.39
CA PRO A 382 3.02 2.90 -2.23
C PRO A 382 3.12 4.44 -2.24
N ASN A 383 1.98 5.10 -2.39
CA ASN A 383 1.75 6.53 -2.11
C ASN A 383 2.82 7.46 -2.69
N ARG A 384 2.86 7.56 -4.01
CA ARG A 384 3.76 8.42 -4.76
C ARG A 384 3.47 9.89 -4.43
N ILE A 385 4.50 10.60 -3.98
CA ILE A 385 4.51 12.05 -3.83
C ILE A 385 5.41 12.66 -4.89
N ASN A 386 4.89 13.63 -5.63
CA ASN A 386 5.73 14.46 -6.49
C ASN A 386 6.39 15.56 -5.65
N ILE A 387 7.71 15.72 -5.73
CA ILE A 387 8.46 16.74 -4.97
C ILE A 387 9.03 17.85 -5.86
N GLU A 388 8.86 17.76 -7.18
CA GLU A 388 9.19 18.84 -8.12
C GLU A 388 8.16 19.97 -8.09
#